data_AF-T0QEX6-F1
#
_entry.id   AF-T0QEX6-F1
#
_cell.length_a   1.000
_cell.length_b   1.000
_cell.length_c   1.000
_cell.angle_alpha   90.00
_cell.angle_beta   90.00
_cell.angle_gamma   90.00
#
_symmetry.space_group_name_H-M   'P 1'
#
loop_
_entity.id
_entity.type
_entity.pdbx_description
1 polymer ?
#
loop_
_entity_poly.entity_id
_entity_poly.type
_entity_poly.pdbx_seq_one_letter_code
_entity_poly.pdbx_strand_id
1 'polypeptide(L)'
;MQALARRVTPRLVQGAQRRHGGSLNKNKHIEVWNGVRENCDREFVFNGANMGKFVFGTLGPFTLLYFLIKDEQIARDELEGKPHNPHRYL
;
A
#
# COMPACT_ATOMS: atom_id res chain seq x y z
N MET A 1 -42.07 -54.06 -5.60
CA MET A 1 -40.82 -53.36 -5.93
C MET A 1 -40.44 -52.47 -4.76
N GLN A 2 -39.30 -52.73 -4.11
CA GLN A 2 -38.83 -51.97 -2.94
C GLN A 2 -38.16 -50.67 -3.40
N ALA A 3 -38.70 -49.52 -3.01
CA ALA A 3 -38.04 -48.23 -3.21
C ALA A 3 -37.01 -48.02 -2.08
N LEU A 4 -35.73 -48.16 -2.42
CA LEU A 4 -34.60 -47.79 -1.58
C LEU A 4 -34.59 -46.27 -1.36
N ALA A 5 -35.11 -45.83 -0.22
CA ALA A 5 -34.91 -44.47 0.26
C ALA A 5 -33.42 -44.29 0.62
N ARG A 6 -32.65 -43.74 -0.32
CA ARG A 6 -31.24 -43.39 -0.15
C ARG A 6 -31.14 -42.29 0.91
N ARG A 7 -30.90 -42.68 2.18
CA ARG A 7 -30.53 -41.73 3.24
C ARG A 7 -29.20 -41.09 2.87
N VAL A 8 -29.24 -39.87 2.38
CA VAL A 8 -28.06 -38.99 2.37
C VAL A 8 -27.90 -38.51 3.80
N THR A 9 -26.99 -39.15 4.54
CA THR A 9 -26.47 -38.58 5.78
C THR A 9 -25.73 -37.30 5.42
N PRO A 10 -26.12 -36.11 5.93
CA PRO A 10 -25.23 -34.97 5.85
C PRO A 10 -23.99 -35.36 6.64
N ARG A 11 -22.85 -35.48 5.94
CA ARG A 11 -21.54 -35.65 6.53
C ARG A 11 -21.41 -34.48 7.52
N LEU A 12 -21.44 -34.78 8.82
CA LEU A 12 -21.05 -33.84 9.85
C LEU A 12 -19.72 -33.26 9.39
N VAL A 13 -19.67 -31.94 9.21
CA VAL A 13 -18.44 -31.18 9.04
C VAL A 13 -17.68 -31.31 10.37
N GLN A 14 -17.03 -32.45 10.57
CA GLN A 14 -16.13 -32.72 11.68
C GLN A 14 -14.85 -31.93 11.42
N GLY A 15 -14.93 -30.67 11.82
CA GLY A 15 -13.89 -29.69 11.63
C GLY A 15 -14.43 -28.30 11.93
N ALA A 16 -15.30 -28.17 12.95
CA ALA A 16 -15.61 -26.88 13.52
C ALA A 16 -14.27 -26.31 14.03
N GLN A 17 -13.67 -25.43 13.23
CA GLN A 17 -12.48 -24.67 13.60
C GLN A 17 -12.80 -23.99 14.93
N ARG A 18 -12.31 -24.56 16.03
CA ARG A 18 -12.45 -23.96 17.36
C ARG A 18 -11.62 -22.69 17.32
N ARG A 19 -12.28 -21.57 17.06
CA ARG A 19 -11.70 -20.24 17.19
C ARG A 19 -11.47 -20.03 18.68
N HIS A 20 -10.30 -20.42 19.17
CA HIS A 20 -9.82 -20.04 20.50
C HIS A 20 -9.43 -18.56 20.44
N GLY A 21 -10.43 -17.69 20.27
CA GLY A 21 -10.29 -16.26 20.35
C GLY A 21 -10.95 -15.81 21.65
N GLY A 22 -10.16 -15.25 22.57
CA GLY A 22 -10.71 -14.59 23.74
C GLY A 22 -11.70 -13.50 23.33
N SER A 23 -12.65 -13.21 24.22
CA SER A 23 -13.56 -12.07 24.07
C SER A 23 -12.77 -10.77 24.21
N LEU A 24 -12.23 -10.27 23.10
CA LEU A 24 -11.73 -8.91 23.03
C LEU A 24 -12.93 -7.97 23.11
N ASN A 25 -12.88 -6.98 24.02
CA ASN A 25 -13.89 -5.94 24.04
C ASN A 25 -13.75 -5.11 22.76
N LYS A 26 -14.67 -5.33 21.82
CA LYS A 26 -14.66 -4.70 20.51
C LYS A 26 -15.00 -3.23 20.65
N ASN A 27 -14.02 -2.36 20.40
CA ASN A 27 -14.29 -0.94 20.29
C ASN A 27 -14.73 -0.61 18.86
N LYS A 28 -16.01 -0.26 18.69
CA LYS A 28 -16.61 0.11 17.41
C LYS A 28 -15.82 1.19 16.67
N HIS A 29 -15.26 2.16 17.38
CA HIS A 29 -14.50 3.25 16.75
C HIS A 29 -13.20 2.75 16.14
N ILE A 30 -12.52 1.80 16.80
CA ILE A 30 -11.30 1.17 16.29
C ILE A 30 -11.61 0.29 15.08
N GLU A 31 -12.69 -0.49 15.16
CA GLU A 31 -13.12 -1.35 14.05
C GLU A 31 -13.48 -0.53 12.80
N VAL A 32 -14.20 0.59 12.97
CA VAL A 32 -14.54 1.50 11.86
C VAL A 32 -13.29 2.18 11.30
N TRP A 33 -12.40 2.68 12.16
CA TRP A 33 -11.15 3.30 11.73
C TRP A 33 -10.28 2.34 10.90
N ASN A 34 -10.13 1.10 11.36
CA ASN A 34 -9.40 0.07 10.64
C ASN A 34 -10.10 -0.28 9.33
N GLY A 35 -11.43 -0.40 9.33
CA GLY A 35 -12.20 -0.68 8.13
C GLY A 35 -12.08 0.37 7.02
N VAL A 36 -11.99 1.66 7.39
CA VAL A 36 -11.75 2.75 6.43
C VAL A 36 -10.34 2.65 5.83
N ARG A 37 -9.33 2.32 6.66
CA ARG A 37 -7.95 2.14 6.20
C ARG A 37 -7.76 0.94 5.29
N GLU A 38 -8.40 -0.18 5.62
CA GLU A 38 -8.35 -1.40 4.83
C GLU A 38 -9.04 -1.25 3.47
N ASN A 39 -10.04 -0.36 3.37
CA ASN A 39 -10.78 -0.09 2.13
C ASN A 39 -10.34 1.20 1.42
N CYS A 40 -9.19 1.77 1.78
CA CYS A 40 -8.69 3.01 1.17
C CYS A 40 -8.63 2.94 -0.36
N ASP A 41 -8.24 1.80 -0.94
CA ASP A 41 -8.17 1.64 -2.39
C ASP A 41 -9.54 1.69 -3.07
N ARG A 42 -10.58 1.16 -2.40
CA ARG A 42 -11.96 1.17 -2.91
C ARG A 42 -12.58 2.56 -2.82
N GLU A 43 -12.24 3.31 -1.78
CA GLU A 43 -12.77 4.66 -1.53
C GLU A 43 -11.91 5.76 -2.19
N PHE A 44 -10.78 5.39 -2.79
CA PHE A 44 -9.90 6.33 -3.47
C PHE A 44 -10.53 6.82 -4.78
N VAL A 45 -10.65 8.14 -4.91
CA VAL A 45 -11.12 8.81 -6.12
C VAL A 45 -10.02 9.71 -6.65
N PHE A 46 -9.68 9.57 -7.93
CA PHE A 46 -8.78 10.50 -8.62
C PHE A 46 -9.50 11.82 -8.89
N ASN A 47 -9.52 12.69 -7.88
CA ASN A 47 -9.87 14.09 -8.02
C ASN A 47 -8.59 14.94 -8.06
N GLY A 48 -8.72 16.22 -8.42
CA GLY A 48 -7.56 17.13 -8.53
C GLY A 48 -6.72 17.23 -7.24
N ALA A 49 -7.37 17.21 -6.07
CA ALA A 49 -6.67 17.28 -4.78
C ALA A 49 -5.85 16.01 -4.48
N ASN A 50 -6.42 14.83 -4.75
CA ASN A 50 -5.76 13.54 -4.56
C ASN A 50 -4.67 13.33 -5.61
N MET A 51 -4.88 13.79 -6.84
CA MET A 51 -3.86 13.77 -7.89
C MET A 51 -2.67 14.66 -7.51
N GLY A 52 -2.91 15.87 -7.00
CA GLY A 52 -1.86 16.75 -6.51
C GLY A 52 -1.02 16.10 -5.40
N LYS A 53 -1.66 15.44 -4.45
CA LYS A 53 -0.98 14.66 -3.39
C LYS A 53 -0.18 13.49 -3.95
N PHE A 54 -0.74 12.75 -4.90
CA PHE A 54 -0.06 11.64 -5.56
C PHE A 54 1.19 12.12 -6.30
N VAL A 55 1.06 13.14 -7.15
CA VAL A 55 2.17 13.71 -7.92
C VAL A 55 3.24 14.31 -7.00
N PHE A 56 2.85 15.08 -5.98
CA PHE A 56 3.82 15.66 -5.04
C PHE A 56 4.53 14.60 -4.21
N GLY A 57 3.79 13.59 -3.70
CA GLY A 57 4.36 12.50 -2.92
C GLY A 57 5.26 11.57 -3.75
N THR A 58 4.96 11.42 -5.04
CA THR A 58 5.76 10.58 -5.95
C THR A 58 6.95 11.33 -6.55
N LEU A 59 6.80 12.57 -7.01
CA LEU A 59 7.89 13.30 -7.68
C LEU A 59 8.75 14.13 -6.73
N GLY A 60 8.17 14.64 -5.64
CA GLY A 60 8.86 15.52 -4.69
C GLY A 60 10.16 14.94 -4.14
N PRO A 61 10.15 13.71 -3.57
CA PRO A 61 11.36 13.09 -3.02
C PRO A 61 12.47 12.89 -4.06
N PHE A 62 12.14 12.42 -5.26
CA PHE A 62 13.13 12.19 -6.32
C PHE A 62 13.67 13.50 -6.89
N THR A 63 12.82 14.52 -7.01
CA THR A 63 13.24 15.86 -7.44
C THR A 63 14.22 16.46 -6.43
N LEU A 64 13.93 16.36 -5.13
CA LEU A 64 14.82 16.81 -4.07
C LEU A 64 16.17 16.08 -4.11
N LEU A 65 16.15 14.75 -4.21
CA LEU A 65 17.37 13.94 -4.29
C LEU A 65 18.19 14.27 -5.54
N TYR A 66 17.54 14.46 -6.69
CA TYR A 66 18.21 14.83 -7.93
C TYR A 66 19.00 16.13 -7.78
N PHE A 67 18.41 17.18 -7.20
CA PHE A 67 19.12 18.44 -6.99
C PHE A 67 20.27 18.31 -5.99
N LEU A 68 20.08 17.59 -4.88
CA LEU A 68 21.15 17.36 -3.90
C LEU A 68 22.35 16.63 -4.51
N ILE A 69 22.09 15.56 -5.27
CA ILE A 69 23.13 14.78 -5.93
C ILE A 69 23.82 15.60 -7.02
N LYS A 70 23.04 16.33 -7.83
CA LYS A 70 23.56 17.20 -8.88
C LYS A 70 24.49 18.26 -8.30
N ASP A 71 24.09 18.94 -7.23
CA ASP A 71 24.90 19.98 -6.60
C ASP A 71 26.20 19.41 -6.01
N GLU A 72 26.13 18.23 -5.37
CA GLU A 72 27.33 17.54 -4.88
C GLU A 72 28.27 17.16 -6.03
N GLN A 73 27.73 16.67 -7.15
CA GLN A 73 28.52 16.31 -8.32
C GLN A 73 29.18 17.52 -8.99
N ILE A 74 28.48 18.66 -9.07
CA ILE A 74 29.05 19.92 -9.57
C ILE A 74 30.21 20.35 -8.67
N ALA A 75 30.03 20.36 -7.34
CA ALA A 75 31.08 20.74 -6.41
C ALA A 75 32.31 19.82 -6.51
N ARG A 76 32.11 18.51 -6.69
CA ARG A 76 33.20 17.54 -6.91
C ARG A 76 33.92 17.76 -8.24
N ASP A 77 33.18 18.03 -9.31
CA ASP A 77 33.76 18.30 -10.62
C ASP A 77 34.61 19.57 -10.64
N GLU A 78 34.20 20.61 -9.91
CA GLU A 78 34.99 21.83 -9.70
C GLU A 78 36.30 21.53 -8.97
N LEU A 79 36.26 20.70 -7.91
CA LEU A 79 37.45 20.27 -7.18
C LEU A 79 38.40 19.40 -8.03
N GLU A 80 37.86 18.58 -8.92
CA GLU A 80 38.63 17.71 -9.81
C GLU A 80 39.12 18.43 -11.09
N GLY A 81 38.75 19.70 -11.30
CA GLY A 81 39.17 20.50 -12.45
C GLY A 81 38.59 20.03 -13.78
N LYS A 82 37.43 19.36 -13.75
CA LYS A 82 36.77 18.87 -14.96
C LYS A 82 36.18 20.03 -15.78
N PRO A 83 36.18 19.94 -17.12
CA PRO A 83 35.58 20.97 -17.96
C PRO A 83 34.08 21.08 -17.68
N HIS A 84 33.59 22.32 -17.52
CA HIS A 84 32.18 22.60 -17.26
C HIS A 84 31.32 22.15 -18.46
N ASN A 85 30.45 21.17 -18.24
CA ASN A 85 29.47 20.73 -19.22
C ASN A 85 28.05 20.93 -18.65
N PRO A 86 27.25 21.87 -19.22
CA PRO A 86 25.92 22.18 -18.72
C PRO A 86 24.91 21.04 -18.89
N HIS A 87 25.21 20.04 -19.73
CA HIS A 87 24.35 18.89 -19.99
C HIS A 87 24.80 17.62 -19.28
N ARG A 88 25.82 17.68 -18.42
CA ARG A 88 26.36 16.47 -17.77
C ARG A 88 25.39 15.78 -16.83
N TYR A 89 24.47 16.57 -16.26
CA TYR A 89 23.56 16.17 -15.20
C TYR A 89 22.09 16.36 -15.56
N LEU A 90 21.79 16.65 -16.85
CA LEU A 90 20.44 16.71 -17.42
C LEU A 90 20.06 15.33 -17.98
#